data_AF-A0A7V4UXC8-F1
#
_entry.id   AF-A0A7V4UXC8-F1
#
_cell.length_a   1.000
_cell.length_b   1.000
_cell.length_c   1.000
_cell.angle_alpha   90.00
_cell.angle_beta   90.00
_cell.angle_gamma   90.00
#
_symmetry.space_group_name_H-M   'P 1'
#
loop_
_entity.id
_entity.type
_entity.pdbx_description
1 polymer ?
#
loop_
_entity_poly.entity_id
_entity_poly.type
_entity_poly.pdbx_seq_one_letter_code
_entity_poly.pdbx_strand_id
1 'polypeptide(L)'
;MKKNVEKHLTLRERILETIRDAIMSGALKPGEKVAEPELAARFGISRTPIREAFRQLESEGYLSVIPRKGALVACFSAKDVEEFYAIKSILEGYAARKACSRLSTREINKLEGINDKLREIAAEGDVRHFFKVHNSFHDMFIRGAGNEKLHEMIASLLKKFQRLR
;
A
#
# COMPACT_ATOMS: atom_id res chain seq x y z
N MET A 1 -34.04 -2.33 10.68
CA MET A 1 -33.45 -1.23 9.89
C MET A 1 -32.18 -0.76 10.59
N LYS A 2 -30.99 -1.17 10.13
CA LYS A 2 -29.72 -0.71 10.72
C LYS A 2 -29.43 0.69 10.19
N LYS A 3 -29.37 1.68 11.08
CA LYS A 3 -28.90 3.04 10.75
C LYS A 3 -27.45 2.94 10.27
N ASN A 4 -27.19 3.31 9.02
CA ASN A 4 -25.84 3.57 8.53
C ASN A 4 -25.28 4.74 9.34
N VAL A 5 -24.28 4.46 10.18
CA VAL A 5 -23.47 5.51 10.79
C VAL A 5 -22.57 6.05 9.68
N GLU A 6 -22.94 7.17 9.07
CA GLU A 6 -22.02 7.93 8.22
C GLU A 6 -20.80 8.28 9.07
N LYS A 7 -19.63 7.73 8.72
CA LYS A 7 -18.36 8.14 9.32
C LYS A 7 -18.13 9.61 8.95
N HIS A 8 -18.38 10.53 9.88
CA HIS A 8 -17.95 11.91 9.74
C HIS A 8 -16.42 11.95 9.83
N LEU A 9 -15.76 11.93 8.67
CA LEU A 9 -14.32 12.12 8.56
C LEU A 9 -13.95 13.54 8.95
N THR A 10 -12.87 13.68 9.71
CA THR A 10 -12.24 14.97 9.96
C THR A 10 -11.78 15.60 8.64
N LEU A 11 -11.62 16.92 8.63
CA LEU A 11 -11.12 17.63 7.46
C LEU A 11 -9.76 17.09 6.99
N ARG A 12 -8.87 16.75 7.93
CA ARG A 12 -7.58 16.11 7.65
C ARG A 12 -7.77 14.77 6.95
N GLU A 13 -8.65 13.91 7.46
CA GLU A 13 -8.93 12.60 6.84
C GLU A 13 -9.50 12.73 5.43
N ARG A 14 -10.39 13.70 5.20
CA ARG A 14 -10.92 13.99 3.85
C ARG A 14 -9.81 14.39 2.87
N ILE A 15 -8.86 15.22 3.30
CA ILE A 15 -7.70 15.61 2.47
C ILE A 15 -6.83 14.39 2.16
N LEU A 16 -6.56 13.55 3.16
CA LEU A 16 -5.78 12.32 3.00
C LEU A 16 -6.43 11.39 1.97
N GLU A 17 -7.70 11.06 2.13
CA GLU A 17 -8.42 10.18 1.21
C GLU A 17 -8.48 10.77 -0.19
N THR A 18 -8.79 12.07 -0.33
CA THR A 18 -8.84 12.71 -1.65
C THR A 18 -7.50 12.64 -2.39
N ILE A 19 -6.38 12.88 -1.71
CA ILE A 19 -5.06 12.82 -2.34
C ILE A 19 -4.67 11.37 -2.64
N ARG A 20 -4.94 10.42 -1.74
CA ARG A 20 -4.70 8.99 -1.99
C ARG A 20 -5.48 8.51 -3.22
N ASP A 21 -6.77 8.80 -3.29
CA ASP A 21 -7.61 8.39 -4.40
C ASP A 21 -7.18 9.02 -5.72
N ALA A 22 -6.76 10.30 -5.71
CA ALA A 22 -6.23 10.96 -6.89
C ALA A 22 -4.91 10.32 -7.37
N ILE A 23 -4.02 9.93 -6.45
CA ILE A 23 -2.78 9.22 -6.82
C ILE A 23 -3.08 7.81 -7.32
N MET A 24 -3.96 7.06 -6.64
CA MET A 24 -4.30 5.68 -6.99
C MET A 24 -5.10 5.56 -8.30
N SER A 25 -5.91 6.58 -8.64
CA SER A 25 -6.61 6.65 -9.93
C SER A 25 -5.74 7.19 -11.08
N GLY A 26 -4.53 7.67 -10.80
CA GLY A 26 -3.65 8.30 -11.77
C GLY A 26 -4.03 9.74 -12.14
N ALA A 27 -5.01 10.34 -11.45
CA ALA A 27 -5.36 11.75 -11.60
C ALA A 27 -4.22 12.68 -11.13
N LEU A 28 -3.45 12.25 -10.12
CA LEU A 28 -2.15 12.84 -9.75
C LEU A 28 -1.04 11.87 -10.16
N LYS A 29 -0.16 12.31 -11.07
CA LYS A 29 0.88 11.46 -11.65
C LYS A 29 2.13 11.39 -10.76
N PRO A 30 2.90 10.30 -10.80
CA PRO A 30 4.23 10.25 -10.17
C PRO A 30 5.09 11.44 -10.60
N GLY A 31 5.73 12.12 -9.63
CA GLY A 31 6.53 13.32 -9.85
C GLY A 31 5.73 14.62 -10.00
N GLU A 32 4.39 14.56 -10.04
CA GLU A 32 3.55 15.75 -10.13
C GLU A 32 3.62 16.57 -8.83
N LYS A 33 3.58 17.89 -8.96
CA LYS A 33 3.61 18.80 -7.82
C LYS A 33 2.23 18.97 -7.21
N VAL A 34 2.15 18.80 -5.90
CA VAL A 34 0.97 19.03 -5.08
C VAL A 34 1.20 20.28 -4.23
N ALA A 35 0.59 21.40 -4.62
CA ALA A 35 0.84 22.70 -4.01
C ALA A 35 -0.14 22.99 -2.84
N GLU A 36 0.42 23.30 -1.65
CA GLU A 36 -0.37 23.70 -0.47
C GLU A 36 -1.35 24.85 -0.74
N PRO A 37 -0.97 25.95 -1.44
CA PRO A 37 -1.87 27.09 -1.65
C PRO A 37 -3.07 26.77 -2.55
N GLU A 38 -2.87 25.93 -3.57
CA GLU A 38 -3.92 25.53 -4.51
C GLU A 38 -4.95 24.63 -3.82
N LEU A 39 -4.48 23.69 -3.00
CA LEU A 39 -5.35 22.86 -2.17
C LEU A 39 -6.11 23.68 -1.11
N ALA A 40 -5.44 24.65 -0.47
CA ALA A 40 -6.08 25.54 0.49
C ALA A 40 -7.24 26.33 -0.14
N ALA A 41 -7.02 26.88 -1.34
CA ALA A 41 -8.05 27.58 -2.10
C ALA A 41 -9.19 26.64 -2.51
N ARG A 42 -8.87 25.45 -3.03
CA ARG A 42 -9.86 24.47 -3.50
C ARG A 42 -10.75 23.93 -2.38
N PHE A 43 -10.18 23.71 -1.20
CA PHE A 43 -10.93 23.20 -0.04
C PHE A 43 -11.51 24.32 0.84
N GLY A 44 -11.14 25.58 0.64
CA GLY A 44 -11.59 26.71 1.44
C GLY A 44 -11.07 26.69 2.88
N ILE A 45 -9.85 26.18 3.11
CA ILE A 45 -9.30 25.89 4.45
C ILE A 45 -7.91 26.50 4.64
N SER A 46 -7.49 26.60 5.91
CA SER A 46 -6.15 27.05 6.26
C SER A 46 -5.07 26.03 5.86
N ARG A 47 -3.81 26.47 5.81
CA ARG A 47 -2.68 25.63 5.39
C ARG A 47 -2.25 24.58 6.43
N THR A 48 -2.61 24.76 7.71
CA THR A 48 -2.25 23.84 8.81
C THR A 48 -2.74 22.40 8.60
N PRO A 49 -4.05 22.14 8.37
CA PRO A 49 -4.54 20.78 8.13
C PRO A 49 -3.95 20.13 6.88
N ILE A 50 -3.58 20.94 5.86
CA ILE A 50 -2.93 20.45 4.65
C ILE A 50 -1.51 19.98 4.94
N ARG A 51 -0.74 20.75 5.71
CA ARG A 51 0.62 20.35 6.12
C ARG A 51 0.64 19.08 6.96
N GLU A 52 -0.32 18.93 7.87
CA GLU A 52 -0.46 17.71 8.65
C GLU A 52 -0.83 16.50 7.77
N ALA A 53 -1.73 16.70 6.79
CA ALA A 53 -2.05 15.68 5.81
C ALA A 53 -0.83 15.32 4.96
N PHE A 54 -0.04 16.30 4.52
CA PHE A 54 1.18 16.07 3.73
C PHE A 54 2.23 15.29 4.48
N ARG A 55 2.49 15.61 5.76
CA ARG A 55 3.43 14.85 6.60
C ARG A 55 2.99 13.39 6.79
N GLN A 56 1.70 13.17 6.94
CA GLN A 56 1.15 11.82 7.03
C GLN A 56 1.26 11.08 5.68
N LEU A 57 0.99 11.74 4.56
CA LEU A 57 1.17 11.15 3.23
C LEU A 57 2.63 10.88 2.91
N GLU A 58 3.56 11.68 3.42
CA GLU A 58 5.00 11.44 3.32
C GLU A 58 5.44 10.24 4.15
N SER A 59 4.97 10.10 5.38
CA SER A 59 5.28 8.93 6.21
C SER A 59 4.70 7.63 5.64
N GLU A 60 3.57 7.74 4.93
CA GLU A 60 2.95 6.65 4.16
C GLU A 60 3.58 6.46 2.77
N GLY A 61 4.48 7.33 2.35
CA GLY A 61 5.20 7.24 1.07
C GLY A 61 4.39 7.66 -0.17
N TYR A 62 3.26 8.35 -0.03
CA TYR A 62 2.48 8.93 -1.13
C TYR A 62 3.11 10.20 -1.69
N LEU A 63 3.72 11.00 -0.82
CA LEU A 63 4.30 12.30 -1.16
C LEU A 63 5.76 12.39 -0.69
N SER A 64 6.53 13.27 -1.32
CA SER A 64 7.80 13.79 -0.79
C SER A 64 7.62 15.28 -0.53
N VAL A 65 7.70 15.71 0.72
CA VAL A 65 7.43 17.10 1.11
C VAL A 65 8.66 17.95 0.82
N ILE A 66 8.46 19.02 0.06
CA ILE A 66 9.49 20.02 -0.23
C ILE A 66 9.25 21.23 0.67
N PRO A 67 10.20 21.56 1.58
CA PRO A 67 10.05 22.70 2.48
C PRO A 67 9.63 23.97 1.75
N ARG A 68 8.51 24.57 2.20
CA ARG A 68 7.94 25.83 1.68
C ARG A 68 7.45 25.79 0.22
N LYS A 69 7.49 24.64 -0.47
CA LYS A 69 7.10 24.51 -1.89
C LYS A 69 5.93 23.55 -2.12
N GLY A 70 5.49 22.84 -1.09
CA GLY A 70 4.43 21.83 -1.16
C GLY A 70 5.01 20.42 -1.12
N ALA A 71 4.50 19.53 -1.96
CA ALA A 71 5.00 18.17 -2.06
C ALA A 71 5.04 17.70 -3.52
N LEU A 72 5.79 16.63 -3.79
CA LEU A 72 5.73 15.88 -5.04
C LEU A 72 5.04 14.54 -4.78
N VAL A 73 4.23 14.07 -5.72
CA VAL A 73 3.77 12.69 -5.73
C VAL A 73 5.01 11.80 -5.81
N ALA A 74 5.24 10.97 -4.79
CA ALA A 74 6.45 10.16 -4.78
C ALA A 74 6.46 9.21 -5.99
N CYS A 75 7.61 9.09 -6.65
CA CYS A 75 7.84 8.20 -7.77
C CYS A 75 8.88 7.15 -7.37
N PHE A 76 8.67 5.91 -7.80
CA PHE A 76 9.72 4.90 -7.71
C PHE A 76 10.52 4.91 -9.00
N SER A 77 11.83 5.02 -8.87
CA SER A 77 12.76 4.70 -9.96
C SER A 77 12.80 3.19 -10.17
N ALA A 78 13.30 2.76 -11.33
CA ALA A 78 13.56 1.34 -11.59
C ALA A 78 14.50 0.74 -10.51
N LYS A 79 15.46 1.53 -10.01
CA LYS A 79 16.36 1.15 -8.94
C LYS A 79 15.64 0.92 -7.61
N ASP A 80 14.69 1.79 -7.25
CA ASP A 80 13.91 1.60 -6.01
C ASP A 80 13.11 0.29 -6.04
N VAL A 81 12.55 -0.04 -7.21
CA VAL A 81 11.81 -1.28 -7.45
C VAL A 81 12.73 -2.49 -7.31
N GLU A 82 13.92 -2.44 -7.92
CA GLU A 82 14.93 -3.49 -7.84
C GLU A 82 15.39 -3.74 -6.39
N GLU A 83 15.77 -2.68 -5.66
CA GLU A 83 16.21 -2.77 -4.27
C GLU A 83 15.10 -3.33 -3.36
N PHE A 84 13.85 -2.93 -3.60
CA PHE A 84 12.70 -3.49 -2.89
C PHE A 84 12.54 -4.98 -3.12
N TYR A 85 12.56 -5.44 -4.38
CA TYR A 85 12.40 -6.85 -4.68
C TYR A 85 13.59 -7.68 -4.17
N ALA A 86 14.81 -7.14 -4.18
CA ALA A 86 15.97 -7.76 -3.57
C ALA A 86 15.73 -8.03 -2.07
N ILE A 87 15.35 -7.01 -1.29
CA ILE A 87 15.07 -7.15 0.15
C ILE A 87 13.87 -8.07 0.40
N LYS A 88 12.77 -7.88 -0.35
CA LYS A 88 11.54 -8.68 -0.23
C LYS A 88 11.82 -10.16 -0.45
N SER A 89 12.61 -10.51 -1.47
CA SER A 89 12.94 -11.89 -1.80
C SER A 89 13.67 -12.61 -0.66
N ILE A 90 14.57 -11.91 0.05
CA ILE A 90 15.32 -12.46 1.18
C ILE A 90 14.38 -12.71 2.36
N LEU A 91 13.57 -11.71 2.72
CA LEU A 91 12.68 -11.78 3.88
C LEU A 91 11.57 -12.81 3.68
N GLU A 92 10.88 -12.78 2.55
CA GLU A 92 9.82 -13.74 2.23
C GLU A 92 10.37 -15.13 1.94
N GLY A 93 11.55 -15.25 1.32
CA GLY A 93 12.20 -16.54 1.12
C GLY A 93 12.53 -17.23 2.45
N TYR A 94 13.03 -16.46 3.43
CA TYR A 94 13.22 -16.96 4.79
C TYR A 94 11.89 -17.35 5.45
N ALA A 95 10.84 -16.53 5.29
CA ALA A 95 9.52 -16.82 5.82
C ALA A 95 8.94 -18.13 5.23
N ALA A 96 9.00 -18.30 3.92
CA ALA A 96 8.56 -19.49 3.21
C ALA A 96 9.32 -20.74 3.70
N ARG A 97 10.65 -20.65 3.82
CA ARG A 97 11.48 -21.75 4.36
C ARG A 97 11.04 -22.17 5.77
N LYS A 98 10.70 -21.22 6.63
CA LYS A 98 10.21 -21.50 8.00
C LYS A 98 8.78 -22.03 8.00
N ALA A 99 7.94 -21.58 7.08
CA ALA A 99 6.57 -22.03 6.94
C ALA A 99 6.49 -23.50 6.49
N CYS A 100 7.41 -23.97 5.63
CA CYS A 100 7.40 -25.35 5.12
C CYS A 100 7.31 -26.43 6.23
N SER A 101 7.96 -26.22 7.37
CA SER A 101 7.94 -27.18 8.48
C SER A 101 6.79 -26.98 9.47
N ARG A 102 5.90 -26.01 9.22
CA ARG A 102 4.88 -25.55 10.18
C ARG A 102 3.48 -25.58 9.60
N LEU A 103 3.34 -25.36 8.30
CA LEU A 103 2.05 -25.40 7.62
C LEU A 103 1.48 -26.82 7.64
N SER A 104 0.22 -26.92 8.03
CA SER A 104 -0.56 -28.14 7.92
C SER A 104 -0.93 -28.44 6.47
N THR A 105 -1.25 -29.69 6.16
CA THR A 105 -1.80 -30.08 4.84
C THR A 105 -3.02 -29.23 4.47
N ARG A 106 -3.88 -28.89 5.44
CA ARG A 106 -5.04 -28.01 5.22
C ARG A 106 -4.63 -26.61 4.77
N GLU A 107 -3.55 -26.06 5.30
CA GLU A 107 -3.05 -24.75 4.90
C GLU A 107 -2.34 -24.81 3.54
N ILE A 108 -1.63 -25.88 3.24
CA ILE A 108 -1.05 -26.11 1.90
C ILE A 108 -2.16 -26.15 0.84
N ASN A 109 -3.23 -26.92 1.07
CA ASN A 109 -4.37 -26.97 0.15
C ASN A 109 -5.04 -25.59 -0.04
N LYS A 110 -5.00 -24.72 1.00
CA LYS A 110 -5.46 -23.33 0.85
C LYS A 110 -4.52 -22.50 -0.03
N LEU A 111 -3.20 -22.66 0.08
CA LEU A 111 -2.24 -21.99 -0.81
C LEU A 111 -2.47 -22.40 -2.26
N GLU A 112 -2.70 -23.68 -2.51
CA GLU A 112 -3.00 -24.22 -3.84
C GLU A 112 -4.29 -23.61 -4.41
N GLY A 113 -5.38 -23.60 -3.63
CA GLY A 113 -6.63 -22.97 -4.06
C GLY A 113 -6.51 -21.46 -4.31
N ILE A 114 -5.68 -20.74 -3.54
CA ILE A 114 -5.37 -19.33 -3.84
C ILE A 114 -4.62 -19.21 -5.17
N ASN A 115 -3.68 -20.11 -5.45
CA ASN A 115 -2.90 -20.11 -6.68
C ASN A 115 -3.79 -20.39 -7.91
N ASP A 116 -4.74 -21.33 -7.80
CA ASP A 116 -5.70 -21.60 -8.87
C ASP A 116 -6.56 -20.37 -9.16
N LYS A 117 -7.06 -19.71 -8.11
CA LYS A 117 -7.79 -18.43 -8.25
C LYS A 117 -6.95 -17.34 -8.91
N LEU A 118 -5.66 -17.27 -8.61
CA LEU A 118 -4.77 -16.30 -9.26
C LEU A 118 -4.64 -16.55 -10.77
N ARG A 119 -4.66 -17.82 -11.22
CA ARG A 119 -4.64 -18.14 -12.66
C ARG A 119 -5.91 -17.69 -13.35
N GLU A 120 -7.07 -17.88 -12.73
CA GLU A 120 -8.36 -17.42 -13.25
C GLU A 120 -8.37 -15.90 -13.42
N ILE A 121 -8.00 -15.16 -12.36
CA ILE A 121 -7.97 -13.68 -12.38
C ILE A 121 -6.95 -13.16 -13.40
N ALA A 122 -5.80 -13.82 -13.52
CA ALA A 122 -4.79 -13.44 -14.51
C ALA A 122 -5.30 -13.58 -15.94
N ALA A 123 -6.13 -14.59 -16.23
CA ALA A 123 -6.75 -14.77 -17.54
C ALA A 123 -7.77 -13.66 -17.87
N GLU A 124 -8.43 -13.11 -16.84
CA GLU A 124 -9.35 -11.98 -16.98
C GLU A 124 -8.65 -10.62 -17.11
N GLY A 125 -7.35 -10.55 -16.80
CA GLY A 125 -6.57 -9.31 -16.85
C GLY A 125 -6.88 -8.32 -15.71
N ASP A 126 -7.60 -8.73 -14.66
CA ASP A 126 -7.90 -7.88 -13.51
C ASP A 126 -6.67 -7.78 -12.58
N VAL A 127 -5.74 -6.90 -12.94
CA VAL A 127 -4.49 -6.64 -12.20
C VAL A 127 -4.75 -6.26 -10.75
N ARG A 128 -5.79 -5.45 -10.49
CA ARG A 128 -6.09 -4.96 -9.14
C ARG A 128 -6.57 -6.11 -8.26
N HIS A 129 -7.46 -6.95 -8.78
CA HIS A 129 -7.94 -8.12 -8.06
C HIS A 129 -6.82 -9.16 -7.88
N PHE A 130 -5.98 -9.35 -8.90
CA PHE A 130 -4.82 -10.23 -8.85
C PHE A 130 -3.92 -9.87 -7.67
N PHE A 131 -3.50 -8.62 -7.54
CA PHE A 131 -2.62 -8.21 -6.44
C PHE A 131 -3.27 -8.33 -5.07
N LYS A 132 -4.59 -8.13 -4.96
CA LYS A 132 -5.34 -8.33 -3.71
C LYS A 132 -5.28 -9.80 -3.28
N VAL A 133 -5.53 -10.74 -4.19
CA VAL A 133 -5.47 -12.19 -3.90
C VAL A 133 -4.02 -12.65 -3.69
N HIS A 134 -3.09 -12.13 -4.48
CA HIS A 134 -1.67 -12.46 -4.40
C HIS A 134 -1.09 -12.08 -3.04
N ASN A 135 -1.46 -10.92 -2.49
CA ASN A 135 -1.05 -10.53 -1.14
C ASN A 135 -1.53 -11.51 -0.05
N SER A 136 -2.71 -12.13 -0.24
CA SER A 136 -3.23 -13.12 0.71
C SER A 136 -2.44 -14.43 0.68
N PHE A 137 -1.92 -14.84 -0.49
CA PHE A 137 -1.01 -15.98 -0.62
C PHE A 137 0.25 -15.78 0.22
N HIS A 138 0.88 -14.60 0.06
CA HIS A 138 2.11 -14.26 0.78
C HIS A 138 1.87 -14.14 2.29
N ASP A 139 0.84 -13.40 2.71
CA ASP A 139 0.52 -13.22 4.14
C ASP A 139 0.32 -14.57 4.86
N MET A 140 -0.25 -15.57 4.18
CA MET A 140 -0.51 -16.86 4.80
C MET A 140 0.77 -17.62 5.16
N PHE A 141 1.75 -17.72 4.26
CA PHE A 141 3.02 -18.38 4.61
C PHE A 141 3.90 -17.50 5.49
N ILE A 142 3.83 -16.16 5.37
CA ILE A 142 4.59 -15.26 6.25
C ILE A 142 4.13 -15.43 7.70
N ARG A 143 2.82 -15.49 7.95
CA ARG A 143 2.28 -15.84 9.27
C ARG A 143 2.63 -17.27 9.69
N GLY A 144 2.56 -18.21 8.74
CA GLY A 144 2.94 -19.61 8.94
C GLY A 144 4.39 -19.80 9.41
N ALA A 145 5.28 -18.85 9.12
CA ALA A 145 6.66 -18.83 9.61
C ALA A 145 6.74 -18.75 11.15
N GLY A 146 5.69 -18.27 11.83
CA GLY A 146 5.63 -18.17 13.29
C GLY A 146 6.62 -17.15 13.87
N ASN A 147 6.96 -16.11 13.11
CA ASN A 147 7.84 -15.03 13.53
C ASN A 147 7.15 -13.68 13.34
N GLU A 148 6.53 -13.17 14.42
CA GLU A 148 5.79 -11.91 14.39
C GLU A 148 6.66 -10.71 14.01
N LYS A 149 7.95 -10.71 14.40
CA LYS A 149 8.87 -9.62 14.03
C LYS A 149 9.22 -9.63 12.55
N LEU A 150 9.34 -10.80 11.95
CA LEU A 150 9.48 -10.92 10.50
C LEU A 150 8.23 -10.43 9.78
N HIS A 151 7.03 -10.79 10.27
CA HIS A 151 5.76 -10.33 9.71
C HIS A 151 5.64 -8.80 9.76
N GLU A 152 5.94 -8.19 10.92
CA GLU A 152 5.95 -6.73 11.09
C GLU A 152 6.91 -6.03 10.11
N MET A 153 8.13 -6.58 9.95
CA MET A 153 9.13 -6.02 9.03
C MET A 153 8.68 -6.09 7.56
N ILE A 154 8.15 -7.24 7.13
CA ILE A 154 7.65 -7.39 5.76
C ILE A 154 6.43 -6.49 5.54
N ALA A 155 5.50 -6.42 6.49
CA ALA A 155 4.33 -5.54 6.38
C ALA A 155 4.71 -4.07 6.25
N SER A 156 5.72 -3.62 7.01
CA SER A 156 6.27 -2.26 6.91
C SER A 156 6.91 -2.00 5.54
N LEU A 157 7.69 -2.96 5.03
CA LEU A 157 8.30 -2.88 3.70
C LEU A 157 7.24 -2.79 2.59
N LEU A 158 6.21 -3.65 2.64
CA LEU A 158 5.12 -3.68 1.65
C LEU A 158 4.30 -2.38 1.65
N LYS A 159 4.02 -1.80 2.82
CA LYS A 159 3.27 -0.52 2.92
C LYS A 159 3.96 0.60 2.14
N LYS A 160 5.29 0.68 2.20
CA LYS A 160 6.05 1.69 1.46
C LYS A 160 5.90 1.54 -0.06
N PHE A 161 5.69 0.31 -0.55
CA PHE A 161 5.67 -0.03 -1.98
C PHE A 161 4.29 -0.41 -2.53
N GLN A 162 3.23 -0.31 -1.73
CA GLN A 162 1.84 -0.62 -2.14
C GLN A 162 1.35 0.24 -3.32
N ARG A 163 2.01 1.36 -3.60
CA ARG A 163 1.66 2.29 -4.70
C ARG A 163 2.14 1.84 -6.09
N LEU A 164 2.94 0.78 -6.20
CA LEU A 164 3.43 0.26 -7.49
C LEU A 164 2.41 -0.60 -8.26
N ARG A 165 1.23 -0.86 -7.67
CA ARG A 165 0.33 -1.94 -8.09
C ARG A 165 -1.08 -1.45 -8.38
#